data_AF-A0A7U3QVV6-F1
#
_entry.id   AF-A0A7U3QVV6-F1
#
_cell.length_a   1.000
_cell.length_b   1.000
_cell.length_c   1.000
_cell.angle_alpha   90.00
_cell.angle_beta   90.00
_cell.angle_gamma   90.00
#
_symmetry.space_group_name_H-M   'P 1'
#
loop_
_entity.id
_entity.type
_entity.pdbx_description
1 polymer ?
#
loop_
_entity_poly.entity_id
_entity_poly.type
_entity_poly.pdbx_seq_one_letter_code
_entity_poly.pdbx_strand_id
1 'polypeptide(L)'
;MINNTIVTTITGSGSAGAEPHTITFDFSDDIATFNEGDIVVKNGTLVASSLTKVSNTQYTIQVNADLAEGRANITGSIASGKVIGTGGEGNLAGKNTTTLNNLSATTNFPSADITNWDTSHATFSF
;
A
#
# COMPACT_ATOMS: atom_id res chain seq x y z
N MET A 1 -11.13 -4.09 30.45
CA MET A 1 -10.09 -4.44 29.47
C MET A 1 -9.86 -3.20 28.63
N ILE A 2 -8.62 -2.72 28.53
CA ILE A 2 -8.31 -1.74 27.48
C ILE A 2 -8.27 -2.55 26.19
N ASN A 3 -9.12 -2.23 25.22
CA ASN A 3 -9.03 -2.83 23.90
C ASN A 3 -7.73 -2.33 23.27
N ASN A 4 -6.66 -3.10 23.44
CA ASN A 4 -5.43 -2.90 22.69
C ASN A 4 -5.78 -3.02 21.20
N THR A 5 -5.28 -2.11 20.36
CA THR A 5 -5.59 -2.08 18.92
C THR A 5 -4.29 -1.90 18.16
N ILE A 6 -4.11 -2.64 17.08
CA ILE A 6 -2.87 -2.59 16.30
C ILE A 6 -2.89 -1.37 15.38
N VAL A 7 -1.85 -0.54 15.44
CA VAL A 7 -1.66 0.55 14.48
C VAL A 7 -0.97 -0.02 13.24
N THR A 8 -1.52 0.31 12.07
CA THR A 8 -0.97 -0.08 10.76
C THR A 8 -0.38 1.14 10.07
N THR A 9 0.91 1.08 9.76
CA THR A 9 1.59 2.05 8.90
C THR A 9 1.88 1.37 7.56
N ILE A 10 1.52 2.03 6.46
CA ILE A 10 1.77 1.50 5.11
C ILE A 10 2.66 2.48 4.38
N THR A 11 3.78 1.98 3.87
CA THR A 11 4.77 2.78 3.13
C THR A 11 5.03 2.19 1.75
N GLY A 12 5.69 2.98 0.90
CA GLY A 12 5.71 2.74 -0.54
C GLY A 12 4.51 3.41 -1.21
N SER A 13 4.68 3.81 -2.46
CA SER A 13 3.63 4.50 -3.24
C SER A 13 3.65 4.13 -4.72
N GLY A 14 4.55 3.21 -5.10
CA GLY A 14 5.06 3.12 -6.45
C GLY A 14 5.59 4.51 -6.86
N SER A 15 6.84 4.82 -6.55
CA SER A 15 7.49 5.99 -7.16
C SER A 15 8.13 5.56 -8.48
N ALA A 16 8.40 6.49 -9.40
CA ALA A 16 9.15 6.22 -10.62
C ALA A 16 10.33 5.24 -10.37
N GLY A 17 10.33 4.11 -11.08
CA GLY A 17 11.24 3.00 -10.80
C GLY A 17 11.00 1.80 -11.70
N ALA A 18 11.82 0.76 -11.54
CA ALA A 18 11.62 -0.51 -12.23
C ALA A 18 10.54 -1.33 -11.51
N GLU A 19 9.62 -1.89 -12.28
CA GLU A 19 8.63 -2.85 -11.78
C GLU A 19 9.27 -4.18 -11.38
N PRO A 20 8.69 -4.91 -10.40
CA PRO A 20 7.52 -4.53 -9.61
C PRO A 20 7.87 -3.53 -8.48
N HIS A 21 6.89 -2.72 -8.08
CA HIS A 21 7.01 -1.85 -6.92
C HIS A 21 6.72 -2.59 -5.61
N THR A 22 7.41 -2.21 -4.54
CA THR A 22 7.19 -2.77 -3.19
C THR A 22 6.31 -1.85 -2.34
N ILE A 23 5.31 -2.44 -1.68
CA ILE A 23 4.55 -1.80 -0.60
C ILE A 23 4.88 -2.54 0.70
N THR A 24 5.15 -1.78 1.76
CA THR A 24 5.51 -2.31 3.08
C THR A 24 4.41 -2.00 4.08
N PHE A 25 4.07 -2.98 4.90
CA PHE A 25 3.12 -2.89 6.00
C PHE A 25 3.86 -3.11 7.32
N ASP A 26 3.83 -2.10 8.18
CA ASP A 26 4.41 -2.12 9.51
C ASP A 26 3.28 -2.07 10.55
N PHE A 27 3.32 -3.00 11.50
CA PHE A 27 2.34 -3.14 12.58
C PHE A 27 2.98 -2.82 13.92
N SER A 28 2.21 -2.23 14.84
CA SER A 28 2.68 -1.92 16.19
C SER A 28 2.83 -3.12 17.13
N ASP A 29 2.41 -4.31 16.69
CA ASP A 29 2.42 -5.55 17.47
C ASP A 29 2.58 -6.79 16.57
N ASP A 30 2.87 -7.93 17.17
CA ASP A 30 3.08 -9.21 16.48
C ASP A 30 1.79 -9.73 15.84
N ILE A 31 1.87 -10.12 14.57
CA ILE A 31 0.70 -10.53 13.77
C ILE A 31 0.52 -12.04 13.75
N ALA A 32 -0.71 -12.49 14.06
CA ALA A 32 -1.16 -13.87 13.93
C ALA A 32 -1.72 -14.17 12.52
N THR A 33 -2.54 -13.28 11.96
CA THR A 33 -3.14 -13.49 10.63
C THR A 33 -3.14 -12.23 9.78
N PHE A 34 -2.61 -12.34 8.57
CA PHE A 34 -2.67 -11.33 7.51
C PHE A 34 -2.54 -12.03 6.15
N ASN A 35 -3.48 -11.78 5.24
CA ASN A 35 -3.53 -12.44 3.93
C ASN A 35 -3.59 -11.41 2.80
N GLU A 36 -3.23 -11.83 1.58
CA GLU A 36 -3.31 -10.96 0.39
C GLU A 36 -4.71 -10.41 0.13
N GLY A 37 -5.76 -11.21 0.38
CA GLY A 37 -7.15 -10.78 0.21
C GLY A 37 -7.60 -9.66 1.15
N ASP A 38 -6.81 -9.33 2.16
CA ASP A 38 -7.06 -8.23 3.10
C ASP A 38 -6.56 -6.87 2.55
N ILE A 39 -5.80 -6.90 1.45
CA ILE A 39 -5.13 -5.73 0.86
C ILE A 39 -5.94 -5.24 -0.34
N VAL A 40 -6.24 -3.94 -0.35
CA VAL A 40 -6.83 -3.27 -1.51
C VAL A 40 -5.75 -2.46 -2.21
N VAL A 41 -5.49 -2.82 -3.47
CA VAL A 41 -4.61 -2.07 -4.38
C VAL A 41 -5.46 -1.31 -5.40
N LYS A 42 -5.12 -0.05 -5.67
CA LYS A 42 -5.61 0.72 -6.83
C LYS A 42 -4.43 1.24 -7.60
N ASN A 43 -4.68 1.60 -8.87
CA ASN A 43 -3.69 2.18 -9.78
C ASN A 43 -2.50 1.26 -10.06
N GLY A 44 -2.67 0.00 -9.74
CA GLY A 44 -1.72 -1.08 -9.87
C GLY A 44 -2.41 -2.39 -9.56
N THR A 45 -1.74 -3.47 -9.93
CA THR A 45 -2.20 -4.84 -9.75
C THR A 45 -1.26 -5.57 -8.79
N LEU A 46 -1.83 -6.18 -7.74
CA LEU A 46 -1.07 -7.05 -6.83
C LEU A 46 -0.46 -8.21 -7.61
N VAL A 47 0.85 -8.41 -7.46
CA VAL A 47 1.52 -9.61 -7.96
C VAL A 47 1.08 -10.78 -7.06
N ALA A 48 0.43 -11.78 -7.65
CA ALA A 48 -0.10 -12.92 -6.91
C ALA A 48 0.98 -13.65 -6.11
N SER A 49 0.66 -14.03 -4.86
CA SER A 49 1.59 -14.74 -3.96
C SER A 49 2.88 -13.95 -3.66
N SER A 50 2.83 -12.62 -3.67
CA SER A 50 3.96 -11.75 -3.34
C SER A 50 4.00 -11.34 -1.87
N LEU A 51 2.94 -11.56 -1.10
CA LEU A 51 2.93 -11.27 0.33
C LEU A 51 4.01 -12.06 1.06
N THR A 52 4.98 -11.33 1.58
CA THR A 52 6.14 -11.86 2.26
C THR A 52 6.17 -11.34 3.69
N LYS A 53 6.30 -12.27 4.65
CA LYS A 53 6.56 -11.92 6.05
C LYS A 53 8.05 -11.63 6.22
N VAL A 54 8.40 -10.38 6.48
CA VAL A 54 9.80 -9.96 6.73
C VAL A 54 10.16 -10.15 8.21
N SER A 55 9.24 -9.83 9.11
CA SER A 55 9.34 -10.06 10.55
C SER A 55 7.94 -10.31 11.16
N ASN A 56 7.83 -10.47 12.48
CA ASN A 56 6.51 -10.60 13.12
C ASN A 56 5.63 -9.35 12.98
N THR A 57 6.23 -8.18 12.75
CA THR A 57 5.58 -6.88 12.67
C THR A 57 5.66 -6.24 11.29
N GLN A 58 6.39 -6.84 10.34
CA GLN A 58 6.64 -6.26 9.02
C GLN A 58 6.36 -7.26 7.89
N TYR A 59 5.61 -6.79 6.89
CA TYR A 59 5.23 -7.55 5.71
C TYR A 59 5.41 -6.70 4.46
N THR A 60 5.66 -7.34 3.32
CA THR A 60 5.79 -6.67 2.02
C THR A 60 4.96 -7.37 0.95
N ILE A 61 4.54 -6.61 -0.06
CA ILE A 61 3.95 -7.13 -1.30
C ILE A 61 4.64 -6.51 -2.50
N GLN A 62 4.50 -7.16 -3.66
CA GLN A 62 4.89 -6.61 -4.95
C GLN A 62 3.63 -6.21 -5.73
N VAL A 63 3.66 -5.05 -6.38
CA VAL A 63 2.58 -4.51 -7.18
C VAL A 63 3.12 -4.01 -8.51
N ASN A 64 2.43 -4.31 -9.61
CA ASN A 64 2.74 -3.73 -10.92
C ASN A 64 1.91 -2.46 -11.13
N ALA A 65 2.49 -1.35 -11.61
CA ALA A 65 1.68 -0.21 -12.02
C ALA A 65 0.78 -0.59 -13.20
N ASP A 66 -0.43 -0.01 -13.22
CA ASP A 66 -1.35 -0.18 -14.35
C ASP A 66 -0.92 0.68 -15.56
N LEU A 67 -0.09 1.70 -15.34
CA LEU A 67 0.40 2.60 -16.38
C LEU A 67 1.86 2.33 -16.72
N ALA A 68 2.15 2.39 -18.02
CA ALA A 68 3.52 2.45 -18.51
C ALA A 68 4.19 3.80 -18.13
N GLU A 69 5.48 3.94 -18.47
CA GLU A 69 6.23 5.21 -18.34
C GLU A 69 6.53 5.64 -16.90
N GLY A 70 6.47 4.72 -15.93
CA GLY A 70 6.91 4.96 -14.56
C GLY A 70 6.00 5.92 -13.78
N ARG A 71 4.76 6.11 -14.23
CA ARG A 71 3.74 6.78 -13.43
C ARG A 71 3.21 5.82 -12.40
N ALA A 72 3.49 6.11 -11.15
CA ALA A 72 3.02 5.28 -10.08
C ALA A 72 2.45 6.17 -8.96
N ASN A 73 1.17 5.92 -8.71
CA ASN A 73 0.38 6.41 -7.58
C ASN A 73 -0.37 5.20 -7.07
N ILE A 74 0.39 4.14 -6.78
CA ILE A 74 -0.16 2.86 -6.39
C ILE A 74 -0.61 3.01 -4.94
N THR A 75 -1.90 2.81 -4.72
CA THR A 75 -2.47 2.93 -3.39
C THR A 75 -2.54 1.56 -2.76
N GLY A 76 -2.02 1.39 -1.55
CA GLY A 76 -2.17 0.21 -0.72
C GLY A 76 -2.98 0.54 0.53
N SER A 77 -4.04 -0.22 0.79
CA SER A 77 -4.94 0.00 1.92
C SER A 77 -5.30 -1.32 2.61
N ILE A 78 -5.51 -1.25 3.92
CA ILE A 78 -6.06 -2.33 4.74
C ILE A 78 -7.20 -1.76 5.59
N ALA A 79 -8.36 -2.40 5.58
CA ALA A 79 -9.49 -2.01 6.43
C ALA A 79 -9.26 -2.42 7.90
N SER A 80 -9.99 -1.80 8.84
CA SER A 80 -9.90 -2.16 10.26
C SER A 80 -10.36 -3.61 10.51
N GLY A 81 -9.69 -4.31 11.42
CA GLY A 81 -10.03 -5.67 11.83
C GLY A 81 -9.74 -6.76 10.79
N LYS A 82 -8.95 -6.44 9.75
CA LYS A 82 -8.52 -7.41 8.73
C LYS A 82 -7.24 -8.15 9.13
N VAL A 83 -6.43 -7.51 9.95
CA VAL A 83 -5.21 -8.09 10.52
C VAL A 83 -5.48 -8.36 12.00
N ILE A 84 -5.11 -9.56 12.45
CA ILE A 84 -5.28 -10.00 13.83
C ILE A 84 -3.91 -10.22 14.47
N GLY A 85 -3.69 -9.61 15.63
CA GLY A 85 -2.49 -9.79 16.44
C GLY A 85 -2.45 -11.11 17.17
N THR A 86 -1.29 -11.45 17.71
CA THR A 86 -1.12 -12.65 18.54
C THR A 86 -1.91 -12.62 19.85
N GLY A 87 -2.28 -11.43 20.35
CA GLY A 87 -3.19 -11.24 21.47
C GLY A 87 -4.68 -11.25 21.11
N GLY A 88 -5.03 -11.37 19.81
CA GLY A 88 -6.42 -11.35 19.32
C GLY A 88 -6.96 -9.96 18.98
N GLU A 89 -6.12 -8.92 19.04
CA GLU A 89 -6.48 -7.55 18.69
C GLU A 89 -6.64 -7.38 17.17
N GLY A 90 -7.64 -6.59 16.75
CA GLY A 90 -7.76 -6.14 15.37
C GLY A 90 -6.89 -4.91 15.09
N ASN A 91 -6.52 -4.70 13.82
CA ASN A 91 -5.87 -3.46 13.39
C ASN A 91 -6.83 -2.30 13.17
N LEU A 92 -6.31 -1.08 13.28
CA LEU A 92 -6.91 0.12 12.69
C LEU A 92 -6.73 0.11 11.17
N ALA A 93 -7.63 0.78 10.46
CA ALA A 93 -7.46 0.96 9.02
C ALA A 93 -6.15 1.70 8.71
N GLY A 94 -5.43 1.21 7.71
CA GLY A 94 -4.16 1.77 7.26
C GLY A 94 -4.22 2.08 5.76
N LYS A 95 -3.55 3.16 5.35
CA LYS A 95 -3.34 3.50 3.95
C LYS A 95 -1.96 4.09 3.75
N ASN A 96 -1.34 3.82 2.61
CA ASN A 96 -0.14 4.55 2.23
C ASN A 96 -0.50 5.99 1.81
N THR A 97 0.51 6.86 1.83
CA THR A 97 0.38 8.22 1.31
C THR A 97 1.28 8.35 0.09
N THR A 98 0.73 8.91 -0.98
CA THR A 98 1.48 9.29 -2.18
C THR A 98 1.56 10.83 -2.23
N THR A 99 2.57 11.39 -2.90
CA THR A 99 2.64 12.84 -3.13
C THR A 99 2.34 13.14 -4.59
N LEU A 100 1.62 14.24 -4.85
CA LEU A 100 1.40 14.70 -6.22
C LEU A 100 2.71 15.06 -6.95
N ASN A 101 3.76 15.43 -6.21
CA ASN A 101 5.08 15.64 -6.80
C ASN A 101 5.65 14.36 -7.43
N ASN A 102 5.37 13.18 -6.86
CA ASN A 102 5.77 11.90 -7.46
C ASN A 102 4.91 11.53 -8.68
N LEU A 103 3.67 12.04 -8.75
CA LEU A 103 2.79 11.92 -9.93
C LEU A 103 3.27 12.81 -11.10
N SER A 104 3.84 13.98 -10.80
CA SER A 104 4.33 14.96 -11.78
C SER A 104 5.83 14.96 -12.01
N ALA A 105 6.60 14.06 -11.39
CA ALA A 105 8.06 14.02 -11.46
C ALA A 105 8.63 13.72 -12.86
N THR A 106 7.76 13.43 -13.83
CA THR A 106 8.10 13.10 -15.21
C THR A 106 7.45 14.11 -16.16
N THR A 107 8.22 14.61 -17.12
CA THR A 107 7.76 15.52 -18.19
C THR A 107 7.07 14.80 -19.33
N ASN A 108 7.09 13.47 -19.34
CA ASN A 108 6.24 12.72 -20.25
C ASN A 108 4.80 12.91 -19.78
N PHE A 109 3.84 12.94 -20.70
CA PHE A 109 2.41 12.82 -20.38
C PHE A 109 2.03 11.34 -20.47
N PRO A 110 1.10 10.85 -19.64
CA PRO A 110 0.66 9.47 -19.75
C PRO A 110 0.06 9.30 -21.14
N SER A 111 0.51 8.28 -21.87
CA SER A 111 -0.08 7.94 -23.16
C SER A 111 -1.48 7.35 -23.05
N ALA A 112 -1.87 6.87 -21.86
CA ALA A 112 -3.16 6.27 -21.57
C ALA A 112 -4.13 7.22 -20.83
N ASP A 113 -5.40 6.86 -20.84
CA ASP A 113 -6.47 7.55 -20.11
C ASP A 113 -6.26 7.44 -18.59
N ILE A 114 -6.38 8.58 -17.90
CA ILE A 114 -6.20 8.71 -16.45
C ILE A 114 -7.44 9.26 -15.73
N THR A 115 -8.59 9.37 -16.40
CA THR A 115 -9.79 9.97 -15.77
C THR A 115 -10.34 9.19 -14.58
N ASN A 116 -10.07 7.89 -14.50
CA ASN A 116 -10.55 7.01 -13.43
C ASN A 116 -9.50 6.71 -12.35
N TRP A 117 -8.39 7.46 -12.33
CA TRP A 117 -7.28 7.17 -11.46
C TRP A 117 -7.59 7.55 -10.01
N ASP A 118 -7.32 6.64 -9.06
CA ASP A 118 -7.60 6.88 -7.65
C ASP A 118 -6.59 7.87 -7.07
N THR A 119 -7.04 9.04 -6.61
CA THR A 119 -6.17 10.06 -6.00
C THR A 119 -6.42 10.20 -4.50
N SER A 120 -7.16 9.29 -3.88
CA SER A 120 -7.60 9.40 -2.47
C SER A 120 -6.47 9.20 -1.45
N HIS A 121 -5.33 8.69 -1.89
CA HIS A 121 -4.09 8.56 -1.11
C HIS A 121 -3.08 9.67 -1.41
N ALA A 122 -3.35 10.50 -2.41
CA ALA A 122 -2.46 11.58 -2.80
C ALA A 122 -2.59 12.77 -1.85
N THR A 123 -1.44 13.30 -1.45
CA THR A 123 -1.35 14.54 -0.66
C THR A 123 -0.69 15.64 -1.48
N PHE A 124 -1.15 16.87 -1.25
CA PHE A 124 -0.51 18.08 -1.76
C PHE A 124 0.50 18.56 -0.71
N SER A 125 1.79 18.37 -0.97
CA SER A 125 2.85 19.02 -0.19
C SER A 125 3.62 19.91 -1.15
N PHE A 126 3.59 21.22 -0.87
CA PHE A 126 4.39 22.23 -1.56
C PHE A 126 5.74 22.38 -0.86
#